data_AF-A0A1U7CNG3-F1
#
_entry.id   AF-A0A1U7CNG3-F1
#
_cell.length_a   1.000
_cell.length_b   1.000
_cell.length_c   1.000
_cell.angle_alpha   90.00
_cell.angle_beta   90.00
_cell.angle_gamma   90.00
#
_symmetry.space_group_name_H-M   'P 1'
#
loop_
_entity.id
_entity.type
_entity.pdbx_description
1 polymer ?
#
loop_
_entity_poly.entity_id
_entity_poly.type
_entity_poly.pdbx_seq_one_letter_code
_entity_poly.pdbx_strand_id
1 'polypeptide(L)' 'MPVASINQDSAEHIGIGELIRRTGWGSNRAMRLALLGEIRTQIKPGRPVQFHAGDVERIAAEAK' A
#
# COMPACT_ATOMS: atom_id res chain seq x y z
N MET A 1 -23.13 -28.50 -0.58
CA MET A 1 -22.65 -27.18 -1.05
C MET A 1 -22.47 -26.27 0.16
N PRO A 2 -21.25 -25.89 0.56
CA PRO A 2 -21.05 -24.73 1.42
C PRO A 2 -20.56 -23.53 0.60
N VAL A 3 -21.29 -22.43 0.76
CA VAL A 3 -21.04 -21.11 0.17
C VAL A 3 -20.52 -20.22 1.30
N ALA A 4 -19.26 -19.82 1.21
CA ALA A 4 -18.72 -18.66 1.92
C ALA A 4 -17.48 -18.20 1.17
N SER A 5 -17.69 -17.54 0.02
CA SER A 5 -16.61 -16.77 -0.62
C SER A 5 -16.41 -15.50 0.21
N ILE A 6 -15.52 -15.57 1.19
CA ILE A 6 -14.99 -14.41 1.92
C ILE A 6 -14.10 -13.64 0.94
N ASN A 7 -14.70 -12.74 0.14
CA ASN A 7 -13.96 -11.71 -0.57
C ASN A 7 -13.89 -10.48 0.33
N GLN A 8 -13.05 -10.51 1.37
CA GLN A 8 -12.84 -9.35 2.27
C GLN A 8 -11.50 -8.65 2.09
N ASP A 9 -10.68 -9.02 1.09
CA ASP A 9 -9.50 -8.26 0.73
C ASP A 9 -9.66 -7.69 -0.67
N SER A 10 -10.53 -6.69 -0.81
CA SER A 10 -10.30 -5.72 -1.86
C SER A 10 -9.07 -4.93 -1.43
N ALA A 11 -7.88 -5.50 -1.68
CA ALA A 11 -6.60 -4.90 -1.38
C ALA A 11 -6.53 -3.53 -2.09
N GLU A 12 -6.91 -2.47 -1.37
CA GLU A 12 -6.95 -1.12 -1.91
C GLU A 12 -5.51 -0.69 -2.17
N HIS A 13 -5.21 -0.41 -3.43
CA HIS A 13 -3.92 0.12 -3.83
C HIS A 13 -4.04 1.63 -4.00
N ILE A 14 -3.28 2.38 -3.21
CA ILE A 14 -3.26 3.84 -3.24
C ILE A 14 -2.07 4.36 -4.06
N GLY A 15 -2.23 5.50 -4.72
CA GLY A 15 -1.13 6.17 -5.39
C GLY A 15 -0.18 6.85 -4.40
N ILE A 16 0.99 7.29 -4.89
CA ILE A 16 1.99 7.97 -4.07
C ILE A 16 1.45 9.24 -3.38
N GLY A 17 0.58 10.02 -4.05
CA GLY A 17 0.00 11.23 -3.48
C GLY A 17 -0.88 10.96 -2.25
N GLU A 18 -1.71 9.92 -2.34
CA GLU A 18 -2.57 9.50 -1.23
C GLU A 18 -1.76 8.91 -0.07
N LEU A 19 -0.71 8.14 -0.38
CA LEU A 19 0.24 7.65 0.63
C LEU A 19 0.88 8.82 1.39
N ILE A 20 1.38 9.84 0.68
CA ILE A 20 1.98 11.04 1.31
C ILE A 20 0.94 11.73 2.20
N ARG A 21 -0.30 11.88 1.72
CA ARG A 21 -1.38 12.52 2.48
C ARG A 21 -1.72 11.77 3.77
N ARG A 22 -1.76 10.43 3.75
CA ARG A 22 -2.11 9.60 4.91
C ARG A 22 -0.97 9.51 5.94
N THR A 23 0.28 9.46 5.47
CA THR A 23 1.44 9.12 6.32
C THR A 23 2.37 10.27 6.62
N GLY A 24 2.33 11.34 5.83
CA GLY A 24 3.34 12.40 5.82
C GLY A 24 4.71 11.97 5.31
N TRP A 25 4.85 10.73 4.80
CA TRP A 25 6.13 10.25 4.28
C TRP A 25 6.47 10.89 2.94
N GLY A 26 7.73 11.25 2.73
CA GLY A 26 8.23 11.60 1.40
C GLY A 26 8.30 10.40 0.46
N SER A 27 8.32 10.67 -0.85
CA SER A 27 8.41 9.64 -1.90
C SER A 27 9.60 8.69 -1.74
N ASN A 28 10.75 9.20 -1.29
CA ASN A 28 11.95 8.39 -1.04
C ASN A 28 11.74 7.34 0.06
N ARG A 29 11.00 7.70 1.11
CA ARG A 29 10.70 6.76 2.21
C ARG A 29 9.74 5.68 1.73
N ALA A 30 8.68 6.07 1.02
CA ALA A 30 7.72 5.13 0.44
C ALA A 30 8.39 4.13 -0.52
N MET A 31 9.27 4.61 -1.40
CA MET A 31 10.05 3.75 -2.29
C MET A 31 11.00 2.82 -1.55
N ARG A 32 11.70 3.31 -0.53
CA ARG A 32 12.58 2.46 0.28
C ARG A 32 11.79 1.32 0.94
N LEU A 33 10.64 1.61 1.52
CA LEU A 33 9.78 0.59 2.15
C LEU A 33 9.25 -0.43 1.12
N ALA A 34 8.89 0.03 -0.08
CA ALA A 34 8.53 -0.88 -1.17
C ALA A 34 9.69 -1.78 -1.62
N LEU A 35 10.90 -1.22 -1.77
CA LEU A 35 12.11 -1.97 -2.15
C LEU A 35 12.55 -2.99 -1.10
N LEU A 36 12.28 -2.70 0.19
CA LEU A 36 12.55 -3.61 1.29
C LEU A 36 11.48 -4.71 1.43
N GLY A 37 10.39 -4.65 0.66
CA GLY A 37 9.29 -5.61 0.74
C GLY A 37 8.33 -5.36 1.91
N GLU A 38 8.48 -4.24 2.63
CA GLU A 38 7.63 -3.86 3.77
C GLU A 38 6.23 -3.44 3.32
N ILE A 39 6.13 -2.86 2.12
CA ILE A 39 4.88 -2.44 1.48
C ILE A 39 4.75 -3.13 0.15
N ARG A 40 3.67 -3.90 -0.03
CA ARG A 40 3.35 -4.48 -1.33
C ARG A 40 3.01 -3.38 -2.32
N THR A 41 3.53 -3.50 -3.54
CA THR A 41 3.26 -2.55 -4.63
C THR A 41 2.67 -3.23 -5.84
N GLN A 42 1.80 -2.52 -6.54
CA GLN A 42 1.30 -2.91 -7.85
C GLN A 42 1.90 -1.97 -8.91
N ILE A 43 2.60 -2.57 -9.88
CA ILE A 43 3.19 -1.87 -11.02
C ILE A 43 2.44 -2.30 -12.27
N LYS A 44 1.85 -1.33 -12.97
CA LYS A 44 1.20 -1.53 -14.27
C LYS A 44 1.94 -0.69 -15.31
N PRO A 45 2.25 -1.23 -16.50
CA PRO A 45 2.91 -0.48 -17.56
C PRO A 45 2.17 0.84 -17.86
N GLY A 46 2.91 1.95 -17.91
CA GLY A 46 2.36 3.28 -18.16
C GLY A 46 1.52 3.89 -17.03
N ARG A 47 1.49 3.27 -15.83
CA ARG A 47 0.80 3.81 -14.65
C ARG A 47 1.79 4.07 -13.51
N PRO A 48 1.54 5.09 -12.66
CA PRO A 48 2.30 5.27 -11.44
C PRO A 48 2.23 4.03 -10.55
N VAL A 49 3.30 3.78 -9.80
CA VAL A 49 3.36 2.72 -8.78
C VAL A 49 2.25 2.95 -7.76
N GLN A 50 1.53 1.88 -7.44
CA GLN A 50 0.51 1.89 -6.40
C GLN A 50 0.96 1.04 -5.21
N PHE A 51 0.54 1.41 -4.01
CA PHE A 51 0.97 0.83 -2.73
C PHE A 51 -0.22 0.21 -2.02
N HIS A 52 -0.01 -0.94 -1.40
CA HIS A 52 -1.04 -1.59 -0.60
C HIS A 52 -1.39 -0.73 0.62
N ALA A 53 -2.63 -0.24 0.68
CA ALA A 53 -3.08 0.68 1.72
C ALA A 53 -2.93 0.09 3.13
N GLY A 54 -3.26 -1.19 3.30
CA GLY A 54 -3.15 -1.86 4.61
C GLY A 54 -1.71 -1.94 5.12
N ASP A 55 -0.72 -2.12 4.23
CA ASP A 55 0.69 -2.19 4.65
C ASP A 55 1.19 -0.79 5.02
N VAL A 56 0.76 0.23 4.26
CA VAL A 56 1.04 1.64 4.54
C VAL A 56 0.48 2.05 5.90
N GLU A 57 -0.79 1.73 6.18
CA GLU A 57 -1.46 2.06 7.44
C GLU A 57 -0.81 1.35 8.64
N ARG A 58 -0.48 0.06 8.49
CA ARG A 58 0.24 -0.71 9.50
C ARG A 58 1.56 -0.03 9.88
N ILE A 59 2.41 0.26 8.90
CA ILE A 59 3.74 0.84 9.16
C ILE A 59 3.61 2.29 9.68
N ALA A 60 2.59 3.03 9.24
CA ALA A 60 2.32 4.38 9.77
C ALA A 60 1.87 4.36 11.24
N ALA A 61 1.16 3.32 11.65
CA ALA A 61 0.80 3.10 13.05
C ALA A 61 1.99 2.64 13.90
N GLU A 62 2.88 1.79 13.37
CA GLU A 62 4.08 1.30 14.07
C GLU A 62 5.15 2.37 14.32
N ALA A 63 5.15 3.45 13.53
CA ALA A 63 6.13 4.52 13.64
C ALA A 63 5.78 5.61 14.69
N LYS A 64 4.69 5.43 15.45
CA LYS A 64 4.22 6.35 16.51
C LYS A 64 4.48 5.77 17.89
#